data_AF-A0A7V3T4B8-F1
#
_entry.id   AF-A0A7V3T4B8-F1
#
_cell.length_a   1.000
_cell.length_b   1.000
_cell.length_c   1.000
_cell.angle_alpha   90.00
_cell.angle_beta   90.00
_cell.angle_gamma   90.00
#
_symmetry.space_group_name_H-M   'P 1'
#
loop_
_entity.id
_entity.type
_entity.pdbx_description
1 polymer ?
#
loop_
_entity_poly.entity_id
_entity_poly.type
_entity_poly.pdbx_seq_one_letter_code
_entity_poly.pdbx_strand_id
1 'polypeptide(L)'
;MWLVLLGHGTFDGTEAKFNLRGPDLSATDLAQWLDRFRRPVVVINASACSAPFLVKLSRPGRVIITATRSGTEQNFARFGQFISTAIMDPQADLDKDGQVSLLEAYLTAAAGVAEFYESEGRIATEHPLLDDNGDGLGTPPTFFRGVRAIKKPREDAAPDGLRAHQMHLIPSPEERRLPAAVRA
;
A
#
# COMPACT_ATOMS: atom_id res chain seq x y z
N MET A 1 4.70 -12.95 -0.51
CA MET A 1 3.40 -13.25 0.15
C MET A 1 2.59 -11.98 0.13
N TRP A 2 1.31 -12.06 -0.22
CA TRP A 2 0.41 -10.91 -0.24
C TRP A 2 -0.61 -11.04 0.88
N LEU A 3 -0.75 -9.98 1.68
CA LEU A 3 -1.79 -9.84 2.69
C LEU A 3 -2.56 -8.55 2.39
N VAL A 4 -3.86 -8.69 2.08
CA VAL A 4 -4.73 -7.56 1.76
C VAL A 4 -5.83 -7.49 2.82
N LEU A 5 -5.91 -6.35 3.50
CA LEU A 5 -6.90 -6.10 4.56
C LEU A 5 -7.92 -5.08 4.02
N LEU A 6 -9.14 -5.57 3.74
CA LEU A 6 -10.28 -4.76 3.31
C LEU A 6 -11.33 -4.79 4.41
N GLY A 7 -11.67 -3.63 4.97
CA GLY A 7 -12.62 -3.55 6.08
C GLY A 7 -12.51 -2.24 6.85
N HIS A 8 -12.83 -2.31 8.14
CA HIS A 8 -12.83 -1.17 9.04
C HIS A 8 -11.61 -1.23 9.97
N GLY A 9 -11.20 -0.05 10.43
CA GLY A 9 -10.11 0.08 11.38
C GLY A 9 -10.41 1.16 12.40
N THR A 10 -9.83 1.00 13.57
CA THR A 10 -9.98 1.91 14.71
C THR A 10 -8.60 2.27 15.28
N PHE A 11 -8.55 3.39 16.00
CA PHE A 11 -7.36 3.85 16.68
C PHE A 11 -7.76 4.54 17.98
N ASP A 12 -7.18 4.08 19.10
CA ASP A 12 -7.48 4.59 20.44
C ASP A 12 -6.54 5.73 20.89
N GLY A 13 -5.68 6.21 20.00
CA GLY A 13 -4.63 7.18 20.30
C GLY A 13 -3.25 6.53 20.56
N THR A 14 -3.21 5.21 20.78
CA THR A 14 -1.98 4.46 21.04
C THR A 14 -1.80 3.30 20.06
N GLU A 15 -2.83 2.47 19.86
CA GLU A 15 -2.77 1.26 19.04
C GLU A 15 -3.86 1.28 17.97
N ALA A 16 -3.47 0.98 16.73
CA ALA A 16 -4.42 0.80 15.63
C ALA A 16 -4.83 -0.67 15.52
N LYS A 17 -6.10 -0.89 15.19
CA LYS A 17 -6.67 -2.23 15.03
C LYS A 17 -7.47 -2.33 13.75
N PHE A 18 -7.38 -3.49 13.10
CA PHE A 18 -8.23 -3.89 12.00
C PHE A 18 -9.38 -4.73 12.53
N ASN A 19 -10.62 -4.32 12.21
CA ASN A 19 -11.78 -4.93 12.84
C ASN A 19 -12.09 -6.31 12.25
N LEU A 20 -12.31 -7.28 13.14
CA LEU A 20 -12.64 -8.66 12.78
C LEU A 20 -13.94 -9.09 13.45
N ARG A 21 -14.51 -10.20 12.99
CA ARG A 21 -15.54 -10.89 13.79
C ARG A 21 -14.85 -11.58 14.96
N GLY A 22 -14.92 -10.96 16.13
CA GLY A 22 -14.20 -11.40 17.34
C GLY A 22 -13.17 -10.35 17.77
N PRO A 23 -12.06 -10.76 18.40
CA PRO A 23 -10.99 -9.83 18.76
C PRO A 23 -10.40 -9.15 17.52
N ASP A 24 -10.32 -7.82 17.56
CA ASP A 24 -9.68 -7.05 16.49
C ASP A 24 -8.18 -7.34 16.41
N LEU A 25 -7.64 -7.32 15.20
CA LEU A 25 -6.22 -7.54 14.94
C LEU A 25 -5.46 -6.23 15.16
N SER A 26 -4.58 -6.16 16.16
CA SER A 26 -3.74 -4.98 16.35
C SER A 26 -2.54 -4.92 15.39
N ALA A 27 -1.98 -3.73 15.20
CA ALA A 27 -0.74 -3.54 14.45
C ALA A 27 0.43 -4.32 15.08
N THR A 28 0.47 -4.37 16.42
CA THR A 28 1.46 -5.13 17.19
C THR A 28 1.32 -6.64 16.99
N ASP A 29 0.11 -7.19 17.03
CA ASP A 29 -0.13 -8.62 16.80
C ASP A 29 0.30 -9.03 15.39
N LEU A 30 -0.10 -8.23 14.39
CA LEU A 30 0.26 -8.50 13.00
C LEU A 30 1.78 -8.42 12.79
N ALA A 31 2.47 -7.46 13.43
CA ALA A 31 3.93 -7.37 13.37
C ALA A 31 4.60 -8.67 13.86
N GLN A 32 4.17 -9.17 15.03
CA GLN A 32 4.68 -10.41 15.60
C GLN A 32 4.41 -11.62 14.70
N TRP A 33 3.22 -11.71 14.10
CA TRP A 33 2.89 -12.81 13.19
C TRP A 33 3.73 -12.79 11.92
N LEU A 34 4.06 -11.61 11.42
CA LEU A 34 4.89 -11.45 10.22
C LEU A 34 6.39 -11.67 10.48
N ASP A 35 6.85 -11.68 11.74
CA ASP A 35 8.28 -11.83 12.10
C ASP A 35 8.85 -13.22 11.80
N ARG A 36 8.02 -14.23 11.59
CA ARG A 36 8.46 -15.58 11.18
C ARG A 36 8.77 -15.70 9.68
N PHE A 37 8.31 -14.75 8.86
CA PHE A 37 8.49 -14.83 7.42
C PHE A 37 9.90 -14.35 7.03
N ARG A 38 10.58 -15.16 6.21
CA ARG A 38 11.93 -14.88 5.66
C ARG A 38 11.90 -14.65 4.15
N ARG A 39 10.72 -14.28 3.63
CA ARG A 39 10.44 -14.06 2.20
C ARG A 39 9.82 -12.66 2.04
N PRO A 40 9.79 -12.08 0.83
CA PRO A 40 9.10 -10.83 0.59
C PRO A 40 7.63 -10.87 1.03
N VAL A 41 7.20 -9.83 1.74
CA VAL A 41 5.81 -9.67 2.22
C VAL A 41 5.26 -8.34 1.72
N VAL A 42 4.10 -8.37 1.09
CA VAL A 42 3.31 -7.18 0.79
C VAL A 42 2.12 -7.15 1.72
N VAL A 43 1.90 -6.02 2.38
CA VAL A 43 0.71 -5.75 3.18
C VAL A 43 0.01 -4.51 2.63
N ILE A 44 -1.22 -4.68 2.15
CA ILE A 44 -2.09 -3.56 1.78
C ILE A 44 -3.18 -3.48 2.84
N ASN A 45 -3.15 -2.44 3.67
CA ASN A 45 -4.20 -2.14 4.63
C ASN A 45 -5.07 -1.00 4.12
N ALA A 46 -6.22 -1.34 3.56
CA ALA A 46 -7.16 -0.39 2.96
C ALA A 46 -8.29 0.04 3.92
N SER A 47 -8.07 -0.05 5.23
CA SER A 47 -9.02 0.40 6.24
C SER A 47 -8.71 1.81 6.75
N ALA A 48 -9.71 2.42 7.40
CA ALA A 48 -9.51 3.64 8.19
C ALA A 48 -8.43 3.43 9.28
N CYS A 49 -7.78 4.50 9.69
CA CYS A 49 -6.72 4.46 10.71
C CYS A 49 -5.56 3.50 10.41
N SER A 50 -5.27 3.20 9.14
CA SER A 50 -4.28 2.18 8.75
C SER A 50 -2.83 2.61 8.94
N ALA A 51 -2.51 3.91 8.92
CA ALA A 51 -1.12 4.40 9.00
C ALA A 51 -0.26 3.85 10.17
N PRO A 52 -0.76 3.67 11.41
CA PRO A 52 0.06 3.12 12.48
C PRO A 52 0.50 1.66 12.23
N PHE A 53 -0.18 0.91 11.36
CA PHE A 53 0.32 -0.38 10.88
C PHE A 53 1.61 -0.21 10.08
N LEU A 54 1.74 0.82 9.24
CA LEU A 54 2.97 1.07 8.47
C LEU A 54 4.18 1.13 9.39
N VAL A 55 4.13 1.99 10.41
CA VAL A 55 5.23 2.19 11.36
C VAL A 55 5.61 0.90 12.10
N LYS A 56 4.63 0.08 12.51
CA LYS A 56 4.89 -1.17 13.26
C LYS A 56 5.37 -2.31 12.37
N LEU A 57 4.86 -2.38 11.14
CA LEU A 57 5.14 -3.47 10.21
C LEU A 57 6.41 -3.23 9.39
N SER A 58 6.79 -1.98 9.19
CA SER A 58 7.96 -1.57 8.40
C SER A 58 9.23 -2.30 8.82
N ARG A 59 9.83 -3.01 7.86
CA ARG A 59 11.11 -3.74 7.98
C ARG A 59 11.66 -4.03 6.57
N PRO A 60 12.98 -4.25 6.44
CA PRO A 60 13.56 -4.75 5.19
C PRO A 60 12.88 -6.03 4.71
N GLY A 61 12.49 -6.04 3.43
CA GLY A 61 11.81 -7.19 2.81
C GLY A 61 10.28 -7.13 2.89
N ARG A 62 9.73 -6.03 3.44
CA ARG A 62 8.29 -5.78 3.46
C ARG A 62 7.94 -4.56 2.61
N VAL A 63 6.80 -4.62 1.94
CA VAL A 63 6.16 -3.49 1.28
C VAL A 63 4.82 -3.28 1.96
N ILE A 64 4.62 -2.10 2.55
CA ILE A 64 3.43 -1.76 3.30
C ILE A 64 2.74 -0.58 2.61
N ILE A 65 1.45 -0.75 2.32
CA ILE A 65 0.59 0.30 1.80
C ILE A 65 -0.56 0.51 2.78
N THR A 66 -0.83 1.77 3.12
CA THR A 66 -1.96 2.17 3.95
C THR A 66 -2.89 3.09 3.17
N ALA A 67 -4.20 3.03 3.48
CA ALA A 67 -5.16 3.98 2.91
C ALA A 67 -5.08 5.37 3.58
N THR A 68 -4.59 5.43 4.81
CA THR A 68 -4.50 6.66 5.60
C THR A 68 -3.05 7.03 5.88
N ARG A 69 -2.81 8.32 6.19
CA ARG A 69 -1.51 8.85 6.63
C ARG A 69 -1.40 9.01 8.15
N SER A 70 -2.50 8.82 8.87
CA SER A 70 -2.54 8.87 10.32
C SER A 70 -3.59 7.92 10.91
N GLY A 71 -3.48 7.65 12.21
CA GLY A 71 -4.53 6.94 12.98
C GLY A 71 -5.77 7.80 13.23
N THR A 72 -5.71 9.11 13.00
CA THR A 72 -6.85 10.03 13.22
C THR A 72 -7.78 10.13 12.01
N GLU A 73 -7.41 9.51 10.88
CA GLU A 73 -8.26 9.40 9.69
C GLU A 73 -9.24 8.23 9.86
N GLN A 74 -10.30 8.47 10.62
CA GLN A 74 -11.29 7.49 11.05
C GLN A 74 -12.46 7.31 10.08
N ASN A 75 -12.54 8.13 9.04
CA ASN A 75 -13.59 8.04 8.05
C ASN A 75 -13.41 6.80 7.16
N PHE A 76 -14.50 6.34 6.56
CA PHE A 76 -14.46 5.22 5.62
C PHE A 76 -13.46 5.49 4.48
N ALA A 77 -12.48 4.58 4.36
CA ALA A 77 -11.44 4.61 3.33
C ALA A 77 -11.94 3.92 2.05
N ARG A 78 -11.85 4.62 0.91
CA ARG A 78 -12.22 4.14 -0.43
C ARG A 78 -11.03 3.59 -1.20
N PHE A 79 -9.81 3.85 -0.74
CA PHE A 79 -8.59 3.38 -1.39
C PHE A 79 -8.64 1.89 -1.77
N GLY A 80 -9.25 1.04 -0.94
CA GLY A 80 -9.41 -0.39 -1.21
C GLY A 80 -10.14 -0.71 -2.51
N GLN A 81 -11.17 0.06 -2.84
CA GLN A 81 -11.89 -0.10 -4.11
C GLN A 81 -10.98 0.28 -5.29
N PHE A 82 -10.30 1.43 -5.21
CA PHE A 82 -9.44 1.91 -6.28
C PHE A 82 -8.24 1.01 -6.53
N ILE A 83 -7.55 0.53 -5.49
CA ILE A 83 -6.40 -0.36 -5.67
C ILE A 83 -6.81 -1.73 -6.21
N SER A 84 -7.98 -2.25 -5.81
CA SER A 84 -8.47 -3.53 -6.35
C SER A 84 -8.74 -3.47 -7.85
N THR A 85 -9.21 -2.33 -8.36
CA THR A 85 -9.41 -2.09 -9.78
C THR A 85 -8.09 -1.85 -10.49
N ALA A 86 -7.23 -0.99 -9.93
CA ALA A 86 -5.98 -0.56 -10.55
C ALA A 86 -5.03 -1.73 -10.83
N ILE A 87 -4.95 -2.73 -9.93
CA ILE A 87 -4.09 -3.91 -10.12
C ILE A 87 -4.39 -4.68 -11.42
N MET A 88 -5.63 -4.61 -11.92
CA MET A 88 -6.05 -5.35 -13.13
C MET A 88 -6.24 -4.45 -14.35
N ASP A 89 -6.08 -3.14 -14.20
CA ASP A 89 -6.39 -2.18 -15.25
C ASP A 89 -5.17 -1.92 -16.14
N PRO A 90 -5.20 -2.27 -17.45
CA PRO A 90 -4.09 -1.97 -18.36
C PRO A 90 -3.81 -0.47 -18.51
N GLN A 91 -4.73 0.41 -18.13
CA GLN A 91 -4.46 1.86 -18.09
C GLN A 91 -3.57 2.26 -16.90
N ALA A 92 -3.50 1.43 -15.87
CA ALA A 92 -2.63 1.65 -14.71
C ALA A 92 -1.16 1.32 -15.01
N ASP A 93 -0.84 0.63 -16.10
CA ASP A 93 0.54 0.45 -16.61
C ASP A 93 1.06 1.82 -17.10
N LEU A 94 1.79 2.52 -16.22
CA LEU A 94 2.24 3.89 -16.43
C LEU A 94 3.52 3.96 -17.26
N ASP A 95 4.38 2.94 -17.18
CA ASP A 95 5.63 2.88 -17.94
C ASP A 95 5.54 2.06 -19.24
N LYS A 96 4.40 1.42 -19.50
CA LYS A 96 4.05 0.67 -20.71
C LYS A 96 4.90 -0.59 -20.90
N ASP A 97 5.28 -1.25 -19.82
CA ASP A 97 6.03 -2.51 -19.86
C ASP A 97 5.15 -3.75 -20.07
N GLY A 98 3.82 -3.60 -20.06
CA GLY A 98 2.85 -4.66 -20.29
C GLY A 98 2.38 -5.39 -19.02
N GLN A 99 2.79 -4.93 -17.84
CA GLN A 99 2.27 -5.36 -16.55
C GLN A 99 1.89 -4.14 -15.69
N VAL A 100 1.14 -4.39 -14.62
CA VAL A 100 0.86 -3.35 -13.61
C VAL A 100 1.61 -3.72 -12.36
N SER A 101 2.65 -2.93 -12.05
CA SER A 101 3.40 -3.06 -10.81
C SER A 101 2.58 -2.58 -9.60
N LEU A 102 3.01 -2.95 -8.41
CA LEU A 102 2.38 -2.49 -7.16
C LEU A 102 2.52 -0.98 -6.98
N LEU A 103 3.64 -0.38 -7.42
CA LEU A 103 3.82 1.07 -7.41
C LEU A 103 2.78 1.76 -8.30
N GLU A 104 2.60 1.25 -9.51
CA GLU A 104 1.64 1.80 -10.47
C GLU A 104 0.19 1.65 -10.00
N ALA A 105 -0.15 0.49 -9.45
CA ALA A 105 -1.44 0.26 -8.83
C ALA A 105 -1.68 1.23 -7.67
N TYR A 106 -0.68 1.46 -6.82
CA TYR A 106 -0.74 2.43 -5.72
C TYR A 106 -0.97 3.87 -6.23
N LEU A 107 -0.19 4.30 -7.22
CA LEU A 107 -0.27 5.66 -7.77
C LEU A 107 -1.62 5.90 -8.48
N THR A 108 -2.06 4.95 -9.29
CA THR A 108 -3.34 5.01 -9.98
C THR A 108 -4.50 5.00 -8.99
N ALA A 109 -4.43 4.16 -7.96
CA ALA A 109 -5.45 4.12 -6.93
C ALA A 109 -5.53 5.41 -6.13
N ALA A 110 -4.38 5.99 -5.77
CA ALA A 110 -4.31 7.25 -5.05
C ALA A 110 -4.85 8.43 -5.89
N ALA A 111 -4.62 8.42 -7.21
CA ALA A 111 -5.20 9.39 -8.12
C ALA A 111 -6.73 9.29 -8.17
N GLY A 112 -7.27 8.07 -8.27
CA GLY A 112 -8.72 7.84 -8.24
C GLY A 112 -9.39 8.26 -6.93
N VAL A 113 -8.71 8.03 -5.79
CA VAL A 113 -9.16 8.56 -4.48
C VAL A 113 -9.21 10.09 -4.52
N ALA A 114 -8.15 10.75 -4.98
CA ALA A 114 -8.11 12.21 -5.04
C ALA A 114 -9.21 12.78 -5.95
N GLU A 115 -9.40 12.20 -7.13
CA GLU A 115 -10.45 12.58 -8.09
C GLU A 115 -11.85 12.40 -7.50
N PHE A 116 -12.09 11.32 -6.75
CA PHE A 116 -13.37 11.12 -6.07
C PHE A 116 -13.68 12.26 -5.09
N TYR A 117 -12.73 12.63 -4.23
CA TYR A 117 -12.97 13.72 -3.26
C TYR A 117 -13.15 15.07 -3.95
N GLU A 118 -12.38 15.34 -5.01
CA GLU A 118 -12.49 16.57 -5.79
C GLU A 118 -13.84 16.67 -6.53
N SER A 119 -14.24 15.62 -7.25
CA SER A 119 -15.49 15.59 -8.04
C SER A 119 -16.74 15.65 -7.16
N GLU A 120 -16.70 15.08 -5.95
CA GLU A 120 -17.78 15.14 -4.98
C GLU A 120 -17.80 16.44 -4.16
N GLY A 121 -16.81 17.33 -4.34
CA GLY A 121 -16.67 18.56 -3.55
C GLY A 121 -16.45 18.30 -2.05
N ARG A 122 -15.76 17.20 -1.72
CA ARG A 122 -15.51 16.75 -0.34
C ARG A 122 -14.06 17.00 0.08
N ILE A 123 -13.87 17.25 1.37
CA ILE A 123 -12.53 17.28 1.96
C ILE A 123 -11.99 15.84 1.98
N ALA A 124 -10.75 15.65 1.49
CA ALA A 124 -10.07 14.36 1.54
C ALA A 124 -9.91 13.88 2.99
N THR A 125 -10.44 12.69 3.29
CA THR A 125 -10.39 12.08 4.63
C THR A 125 -9.49 10.86 4.72
N GLU A 126 -8.81 10.51 3.63
CA GLU A 126 -7.82 9.44 3.54
C GLU A 126 -6.68 9.92 2.64
N HIS A 127 -5.46 9.47 2.94
CA HIS A 127 -4.25 9.86 2.21
C HIS A 127 -3.32 8.65 2.20
N PRO A 128 -3.29 7.87 1.11
CA PRO A 128 -2.55 6.63 1.11
C PRO A 128 -1.04 6.88 1.17
N LEU A 129 -0.33 5.96 1.82
CA LEU A 129 1.12 5.96 1.95
C LEU A 129 1.70 4.62 1.51
N LEU A 130 2.93 4.65 1.02
CA LEU A 130 3.72 3.48 0.63
C LEU A 130 5.05 3.50 1.41
N ASP A 131 5.43 2.38 2.01
CA ASP A 131 6.76 2.13 2.55
C ASP A 131 7.27 0.79 2.01
N ASP A 132 8.38 0.80 1.29
CA ASP A 132 9.01 -0.39 0.73
C ASP A 132 10.49 -0.52 1.08
N ASN A 133 11.08 0.50 1.70
CA ASN A 133 12.48 0.51 2.09
C ASN A 133 12.68 0.03 3.55
N GLY A 134 11.63 0.03 4.37
CA GLY A 134 11.67 -0.42 5.77
C GLY A 134 12.11 0.65 6.79
N ASP A 135 12.04 1.94 6.45
CA ASP A 135 12.39 3.06 7.33
C ASP A 135 11.22 3.56 8.20
N GLY A 136 9.99 3.13 7.88
CA GLY A 136 8.76 3.53 8.58
C GLY A 136 8.26 4.91 8.20
N LEU A 137 8.84 5.54 7.18
CA LEU A 137 8.51 6.86 6.66
C LEU A 137 7.72 6.73 5.35
N GLY A 138 6.41 6.48 5.46
CA GLY A 138 5.57 6.29 4.29
C GLY A 138 5.62 7.47 3.30
N THR A 139 5.94 7.16 2.04
CA THR A 139 6.00 8.10 0.92
C THR A 139 4.61 8.31 0.30
N PRO A 140 4.10 9.57 0.24
CA PRO A 140 2.82 9.88 -0.38
C PRO A 140 2.91 9.85 -1.92
N PRO A 141 1.78 9.68 -2.63
CA PRO A 141 1.76 9.63 -4.11
C PRO A 141 2.30 10.91 -4.75
N THR A 142 2.18 12.05 -4.08
CA THR A 142 2.66 13.37 -4.57
C THR A 142 4.18 13.50 -4.65
N PHE A 143 4.94 12.47 -4.25
CA PHE A 143 6.39 12.39 -4.42
C PHE A 143 6.80 11.82 -5.77
N PHE A 144 5.85 11.30 -6.55
CA PHE A 144 6.11 10.67 -7.83
C PHE A 144 5.57 11.51 -9.01
N ARG A 145 6.21 11.36 -10.17
CA ARG A 145 5.72 11.80 -11.48
C ARG A 145 5.81 10.60 -12.42
N GLY A 146 4.68 9.99 -12.75
CA GLY A 146 4.67 8.60 -13.23
C GLY A 146 5.29 7.70 -12.16
N VAL A 147 6.12 6.74 -12.54
CA VAL A 147 6.86 5.87 -11.60
C VAL A 147 8.11 6.52 -11.00
N ARG A 148 8.51 7.73 -11.45
CA ARG A 148 9.75 8.38 -11.02
C ARG A 148 9.53 9.22 -9.75
N ALA A 149 10.29 8.94 -8.70
CA ALA A 149 10.37 9.83 -7.53
C ALA A 149 11.00 11.19 -7.90
N ILE A 150 10.28 12.27 -7.59
CA ILE A 150 10.68 13.68 -7.85
C ILE A 150 10.91 14.49 -6.57
N LYS A 151 10.52 13.96 -5.41
CA LYS A 151 10.76 14.55 -4.08
C LYS A 151 11.54 13.57 -3.23
N LYS A 152 12.18 14.09 -2.18
CA LYS A 152 12.86 13.30 -1.16
C LYS A 152 12.14 13.43 0.18
N PRO A 153 12.08 12.37 0.99
CA PRO A 153 11.67 12.45 2.39
C PRO A 153 12.48 13.50 3.16
N ARG A 154 11.91 13.99 4.26
CA ARG A 154 12.70 14.71 5.27
C ARG A 154 13.68 13.69 5.87
N GLU A 155 14.90 14.13 6.20
CA GLU A 155 15.99 13.29 6.77
C GLU A 155 16.91 12.56 5.77
N ASP A 156 17.00 13.00 4.51
CA ASP A 156 17.89 12.42 3.49
C ASP A 156 17.65 10.93 3.17
N ALA A 157 16.55 10.35 3.67
CA ALA A 157 16.11 9.01 3.35
C ALA A 157 15.78 8.86 1.85
N ALA A 158 15.88 7.64 1.33
CA ALA A 158 15.52 7.34 -0.05
C ALA A 158 13.99 7.29 -0.20
N PRO A 159 13.39 7.89 -1.24
CA PRO A 159 11.96 7.72 -1.48
C PRO A 159 11.64 6.24 -1.73
N ASP A 160 10.49 5.81 -1.24
CA ASP A 160 9.97 4.47 -1.53
C ASP A 160 9.64 4.32 -3.01
N GLY A 161 9.35 3.08 -3.41
CA GLY A 161 8.78 2.74 -4.71
C GLY A 161 9.65 1.80 -5.54
N LEU A 162 10.94 1.69 -5.23
CA LEU A 162 11.86 0.83 -6.01
C LEU A 162 11.47 -0.65 -5.93
N ARG A 163 11.07 -1.15 -4.77
CA ARG A 163 10.66 -2.56 -4.61
C ARG A 163 9.21 -2.73 -5.04
N ALA A 164 8.35 -1.77 -4.74
CA ALA A 164 6.95 -1.81 -5.18
C ALA A 164 6.85 -1.83 -6.71
N HIS A 165 7.73 -1.14 -7.44
CA HIS A 165 7.81 -1.18 -8.90
C HIS A 165 8.20 -2.56 -9.44
N GLN A 166 8.92 -3.37 -8.66
CA GLN A 166 9.34 -4.72 -9.06
C GLN A 166 8.33 -5.81 -8.68
N MET A 167 7.25 -5.46 -7.96
CA MET A 167 6.29 -6.44 -7.46
C MET A 167 5.01 -6.42 -8.28
N HIS A 168 4.64 -7.59 -8.81
CA HIS A 168 3.44 -7.78 -9.61
C HIS A 168 2.53 -8.79 -8.91
N LEU A 169 1.25 -8.46 -8.72
CA LEU A 169 0.29 -9.42 -8.17
C LEU A 169 -0.19 -10.40 -9.26
N ILE A 170 -0.32 -9.90 -10.49
CA ILE A 170 -0.77 -10.66 -11.64
C ILE A 170 0.42 -10.90 -12.56
N PRO A 171 0.81 -12.16 -12.80
CA PRO A 171 1.93 -12.44 -13.69
C PRO A 171 1.60 -12.13 -15.16
N SER A 172 2.58 -11.63 -15.90
CA SER A 172 2.50 -11.44 -17.36
C SER A 172 2.23 -12.73 -18.13
N PRO A 173 1.76 -12.64 -19.38
CA PRO A 173 1.74 -13.77 -20.30
C PRO A 173 3.09 -14.51 -20.39
N GLU A 174 4.20 -13.79 -20.35
CA GLU A 174 5.58 -14.29 -20.39
C GLU A 174 5.92 -15.07 -19.12
N GLU A 175 5.65 -14.50 -17.94
CA GLU A 175 5.89 -15.15 -16.64
C GLU A 175 5.02 -16.39 -16.45
N ARG A 176 3.79 -16.39 -16.95
CA ARG A 176 2.90 -17.57 -16.90
C ARG A 176 3.48 -18.76 -17.68
N ARG A 177 4.30 -18.51 -18.69
CA ARG A 177 5.01 -19.57 -19.46
C ARG A 177 6.20 -20.14 -18.71
N LEU A 178 6.71 -19.45 -17.69
CA LEU A 178 7.81 -19.95 -16.86
C LEU A 178 7.32 -21.06 -15.91
N PRO A 179 8.17 -22.06 -15.58
CA PRO A 179 7.88 -23.01 -14.51
C PRO A 179 7.74 -22.29 -13.17
N ALA A 180 6.84 -22.77 -12.30
CA ALA A 180 6.56 -22.12 -11.00
C ALA A 180 7.81 -21.94 -10.11
N ALA A 181 8.84 -22.79 -10.25
CA ALA A 181 10.09 -22.68 -9.51
C ALA A 181 11.00 -21.51 -9.94
N VAL A 182 10.74 -20.91 -11.11
CA VAL A 182 11.54 -19.83 -11.71
C VAL A 182 10.73 -18.53 -11.86
N ARG A 183 9.44 -18.55 -11.49
CA ARG A 183 8.63 -17.33 -11.40
C ARG A 183 9.08 -16.55 -10.16
N ALA A 184 9.36 -15.26 -10.36
CA ALA A 184 9.71 -14.32 -9.29
C ALA A 184 8.51 -14.01 -8.40
#